data_AF-A0A067BD36-F1
#
_entry.id   AF-A0A067BD36-F1
#
_cell.length_a   1.000
_cell.length_b   1.000
_cell.length_c   1.000
_cell.angle_alpha   90.00
_cell.angle_beta   90.00
_cell.angle_gamma   90.00
#
_symmetry.space_group_name_H-M   'P 1'
#
loop_
_entity.id
_entity.type
_entity.pdbx_description
1 polymer ?
#
loop_
_entity_poly.entity_id
_entity_poly.type
_entity_poly.pdbx_seq_one_letter_code
_entity_poly.pdbx_strand_id
1 'polypeptide(L)'
;ELQTLRCNDSTKTAEINEVFTDVDKTLAALLNELQELQASAATEKARLETNAAVAPKTIKLNVGGRVFETSKDNLLRDADSFFYAMVTSETWQPRARD
;
A
#
# COMPACT_ATOMS: atom_id res chain seq x y z
N GLU A 1 51.73 17.00 27.35
CA GLU A 1 51.16 17.15 25.98
C GLU A 1 50.79 15.83 25.32
N LEU A 2 51.65 14.79 25.34
CA LEU A 2 51.32 13.48 24.74
C LEU A 2 50.12 12.75 25.40
N GLN A 3 49.91 12.96 26.69
CA GLN A 3 48.85 12.29 27.46
C GLN A 3 47.45 12.86 27.17
N THR A 4 47.37 14.16 26.88
CA THR A 4 46.13 14.87 26.52
C THR A 4 45.70 14.58 25.09
N LEU A 5 46.63 14.44 24.15
CA LEU A 5 46.36 14.04 22.76
C LEU A 5 45.74 12.63 22.68
N ARG A 6 46.35 11.66 23.36
CA ARG A 6 45.84 10.27 23.41
C ARG A 6 44.43 10.16 24.02
N CYS A 7 44.12 10.99 25.02
CA CYS A 7 42.80 11.01 25.63
C CYS A 7 41.75 11.55 24.64
N ASN A 8 42.07 12.64 23.93
CA ASN A 8 41.16 13.24 22.95
C ASN A 8 40.85 12.30 21.78
N ASP A 9 41.84 11.54 21.30
CA ASP A 9 41.63 10.57 20.21
C ASP A 9 40.76 9.38 20.68
N SER A 10 40.95 8.88 21.90
CA SER A 10 40.11 7.83 22.48
C SER A 10 38.66 8.29 22.67
N THR A 11 38.44 9.54 23.10
CA THR A 11 37.09 10.10 23.29
C THR A 11 36.36 10.27 21.97
N LYS A 12 37.02 10.84 20.94
CA LYS A 12 36.43 10.98 19.61
C LYS A 12 36.08 9.63 18.97
N THR A 13 36.90 8.61 19.18
CA THR A 13 36.64 7.27 18.66
C THR A 13 35.43 6.62 19.35
N ALA A 14 35.24 6.89 20.65
CA ALA A 14 34.08 6.41 21.40
C ALA A 14 32.78 7.08 20.95
N GLU A 15 32.79 8.41 20.74
CA GLU A 15 31.63 9.17 20.24
C GLU A 15 31.21 8.72 18.83
N ILE A 16 32.18 8.47 17.94
CA ILE A 16 31.90 7.95 16.60
C ILE A 16 31.24 6.56 16.67
N ASN A 17 31.76 5.67 17.52
CA ASN A 17 31.19 4.33 17.70
C ASN A 17 29.77 4.40 18.29
N GLU A 18 29.51 5.31 19.23
CA GLU A 18 28.18 5.50 19.79
C GLU A 18 27.17 5.92 18.72
N VAL A 19 27.53 6.90 17.87
CA VAL A 19 26.68 7.32 16.74
C VAL A 19 26.44 6.17 15.77
N PHE A 20 27.46 5.39 15.43
CA PHE A 20 27.28 4.21 14.56
C PHE A 20 26.34 3.17 15.18
N THR A 21 26.45 2.91 16.48
CA THR A 21 25.54 1.96 17.14
C THR A 21 24.10 2.45 17.17
N ASP A 22 23.88 3.76 17.24
CA ASP A 22 22.55 4.34 17.22
C ASP A 22 21.93 4.31 15.82
N VAL A 23 22.74 4.56 14.79
CA VAL A 23 22.35 4.37 13.38
C VAL A 23 21.99 2.91 13.11
N ASP A 24 22.80 1.96 13.57
CA ASP A 24 22.53 0.53 13.40
C ASP A 24 21.23 0.10 14.08
N LYS A 25 20.97 0.59 15.29
CA LYS A 25 19.70 0.34 16.00
C LYS A 25 18.51 0.92 15.25
N THR A 26 18.63 2.15 14.79
CA THR A 26 17.57 2.83 14.03
C THR A 26 17.28 2.10 12.73
N LEU A 27 18.33 1.68 12.02
CA LEU A 27 18.21 0.90 10.80
C LEU A 27 17.53 -0.45 11.06
N ALA A 28 17.93 -1.16 12.12
CA ALA A 28 17.31 -2.43 12.49
C ALA A 28 15.83 -2.27 12.85
N ALA A 29 15.47 -1.21 13.58
CA ALA A 29 14.07 -0.91 13.91
C ALA A 29 13.23 -0.63 12.66
N LEU A 30 13.74 0.20 11.74
CA LEU A 30 13.05 0.53 10.49
C LEU A 30 12.88 -0.70 9.59
N LEU A 31 13.89 -1.57 9.51
CA LEU A 31 13.81 -2.80 8.74
C LEU A 31 12.73 -3.75 9.28
N ASN A 32 12.61 -3.86 10.61
CA ASN A 32 11.55 -4.66 11.23
C ASN A 32 10.16 -4.10 10.93
N GLU A 33 9.99 -2.78 11.05
CA GLU A 33 8.72 -2.12 10.73
C GLU A 33 8.31 -2.33 9.27
N LEU A 34 9.26 -2.18 8.33
CA LEU A 34 9.01 -2.44 6.92
C LEU A 34 8.65 -3.89 6.65
N GLN A 35 9.30 -4.84 7.34
CA GLN A 35 8.99 -6.26 7.20
C GLN A 35 7.56 -6.58 7.71
N GLU A 36 7.15 -6.00 8.83
CA GLU A 36 5.80 -6.14 9.37
C GLU A 36 4.74 -5.54 8.43
N LEU A 37 5.01 -4.32 7.91
CA LEU A 37 4.14 -3.68 6.93
C LEU A 37 4.00 -4.55 5.67
N GLN A 38 5.10 -5.09 5.14
CA GLN A 38 5.08 -5.97 3.98
C GLN A 38 4.30 -7.26 4.23
N ALA A 39 4.46 -7.87 5.41
CA ALA A 39 3.70 -9.08 5.79
C ALA A 39 2.19 -8.81 5.88
N SER A 40 1.80 -7.66 6.44
CA SER A 40 0.39 -7.25 6.52
C SER A 40 -0.20 -7.03 5.13
N ALA A 41 0.52 -6.32 4.26
CA ALA A 41 0.10 -6.03 2.88
C ALA A 41 0.01 -7.32 2.04
N ALA A 42 0.94 -8.26 2.20
CA ALA A 42 0.91 -9.55 1.52
C ALA A 42 -0.30 -10.38 1.94
N THR A 43 -0.63 -10.38 3.23
CA THR A 43 -1.81 -11.07 3.76
C THR A 43 -3.09 -10.48 3.18
N GLU A 44 -3.22 -9.15 3.17
CA GLU A 44 -4.39 -8.48 2.60
C GLU A 44 -4.49 -8.73 1.09
N LYS A 45 -3.38 -8.67 0.37
CA LYS A 45 -3.34 -8.99 -1.07
C LYS A 45 -3.81 -10.42 -1.33
N ALA A 46 -3.35 -11.41 -0.56
CA ALA A 46 -3.77 -12.81 -0.72
C ALA A 46 -5.27 -13.00 -0.45
N ARG A 47 -5.83 -12.27 0.53
CA ARG A 47 -7.29 -12.26 0.79
C ARG A 47 -8.05 -11.68 -0.40
N LEU A 48 -7.60 -10.56 -0.95
CA LEU A 48 -8.21 -9.92 -2.11
C LEU A 48 -8.14 -10.81 -3.36
N GLU A 49 -6.99 -11.45 -3.62
CA GLU A 49 -6.82 -12.37 -4.75
C GLU A 49 -7.73 -13.60 -4.63
N THR A 50 -7.83 -14.18 -3.44
CA THR A 50 -8.73 -15.31 -3.17
C THR A 50 -10.18 -14.90 -3.39
N ASN A 51 -10.58 -13.75 -2.85
CA ASN A 51 -11.94 -13.22 -3.01
C ASN A 51 -12.25 -12.92 -4.49
N ALA A 52 -11.28 -12.34 -5.23
CA ALA A 52 -11.41 -12.06 -6.64
C ALA A 52 -11.52 -13.33 -7.50
N ALA A 53 -10.83 -14.41 -7.11
CA ALA A 53 -10.90 -15.69 -7.81
C ALA A 53 -12.27 -16.39 -7.67
N VAL A 54 -12.94 -16.20 -6.53
CA VAL A 54 -14.27 -16.79 -6.25
C VAL A 54 -15.40 -15.87 -6.70
N ALA A 55 -15.13 -14.57 -6.89
CA ALA A 55 -16.13 -13.60 -7.30
C ALA A 55 -16.74 -13.95 -8.69
N PRO A 56 -18.05 -13.77 -8.87
CA PRO A 56 -18.69 -13.89 -10.17
C PRO A 56 -18.00 -12.97 -11.20
N LYS A 57 -17.67 -13.53 -12.37
CA LYS A 57 -17.02 -12.78 -13.46
C LYS A 57 -17.98 -11.82 -14.17
N THR A 58 -19.27 -11.89 -13.85
CA THR A 58 -20.34 -11.11 -14.45
C THR A 58 -21.00 -10.18 -13.42
N ILE A 59 -21.39 -9.01 -13.89
CA ILE A 59 -22.10 -7.96 -13.16
C ILE A 59 -23.54 -7.92 -13.68
N LYS A 60 -24.49 -7.86 -12.74
CA LYS A 60 -25.92 -7.70 -13.02
C LYS A 60 -26.32 -6.25 -12.79
N LEU A 61 -26.85 -5.60 -13.83
CA LEU A 61 -27.31 -4.22 -13.80
C LEU A 61 -28.84 -4.18 -13.97
N ASN A 62 -29.54 -3.59 -13.00
CA ASN A 62 -30.98 -3.34 -13.13
C ASN A 62 -31.22 -1.95 -13.73
N VAL A 63 -31.90 -1.90 -14.87
CA VAL A 63 -32.27 -0.67 -15.58
C VAL A 63 -33.78 -0.64 -15.74
N GLY A 64 -34.46 0.17 -14.92
CA GLY A 64 -35.91 0.35 -14.99
C GLY A 64 -36.72 -0.94 -14.76
N GLY A 65 -36.19 -1.88 -13.96
CA GLY A 65 -36.85 -3.17 -13.67
C GLY A 65 -36.39 -4.33 -14.56
N ARG A 66 -35.60 -4.08 -15.61
CA ARG A 66 -34.98 -5.13 -16.44
C ARG A 66 -33.54 -5.37 -15.99
N VAL A 67 -33.18 -6.64 -15.82
CA VAL A 67 -31.82 -7.04 -15.41
C VAL A 67 -31.01 -7.40 -16.65
N PHE A 68 -29.88 -6.72 -16.83
CA PHE A 68 -28.86 -7.02 -17.82
C PHE A 68 -27.67 -7.65 -17.12
N GLU A 69 -27.02 -8.61 -17.78
CA GLU A 69 -25.84 -9.27 -17.25
C GLU A 69 -24.70 -9.18 -18.26
N THR A 70 -23.51 -8.79 -17.80
CA THR A 70 -22.32 -8.62 -18.65
C THR A 70 -21.04 -8.82 -17.84
N SER A 71 -19.86 -8.95 -18.46
CA SER A 71 -18.60 -9.05 -17.73
C SER A 71 -18.10 -7.69 -17.25
N LYS A 72 -17.29 -7.68 -16.19
CA LYS A 72 -16.59 -6.45 -15.75
C LYS A 72 -15.72 -5.87 -16.86
N ASP A 73 -15.01 -6.73 -17.59
CA ASP A 73 -14.16 -6.32 -18.71
C ASP A 73 -14.94 -5.59 -19.82
N ASN A 74 -16.18 -6.00 -20.09
CA ASN A 74 -17.01 -5.33 -21.08
C ASN A 74 -17.42 -3.92 -20.63
N LEU A 75 -17.69 -3.72 -19.34
CA LEU A 75 -17.98 -2.39 -18.78
C LEU A 75 -16.74 -1.49 -18.73
N LEU A 76 -15.55 -2.08 -18.59
CA LEU A 76 -14.27 -1.36 -18.54
C LEU A 76 -13.63 -1.14 -19.92
N ARG A 77 -14.24 -1.65 -21.00
CA ARG A 77 -13.67 -1.61 -22.35
C ARG A 77 -13.45 -0.20 -22.88
N ASP A 78 -14.31 0.74 -22.50
CA ASP A 78 -14.27 2.13 -22.92
C ASP A 78 -14.09 3.05 -21.71
N ALA A 79 -12.88 3.63 -21.59
CA ALA A 79 -12.47 4.43 -20.44
C ALA A 79 -13.25 5.74 -20.29
N ASP A 80 -13.80 6.27 -21.39
CA ASP A 80 -14.58 7.52 -21.37
C ASP A 80 -16.07 7.26 -21.13
N SER A 81 -16.47 5.99 -21.00
CA SER A 81 -17.87 5.63 -20.81
C SER A 81 -18.35 5.85 -19.36
N PHE A 82 -19.64 6.14 -19.23
CA PHE A 82 -20.34 6.20 -17.95
C PHE A 82 -20.14 4.95 -17.09
N PHE A 83 -20.13 3.77 -17.72
CA PHE A 83 -19.98 2.49 -17.03
C PHE A 83 -18.55 2.30 -16.47
N TYR A 84 -17.54 2.82 -17.16
CA TYR A 84 -16.18 2.81 -16.64
C TYR A 84 -16.07 3.64 -15.37
N ALA A 85 -16.57 4.88 -15.39
CA ALA A 85 -16.60 5.74 -14.21
C ALA A 85 -17.41 5.11 -13.06
N MET A 86 -18.56 4.49 -13.37
CA MET A 86 -19.39 3.80 -12.38
C MET A 86 -18.69 2.65 -11.66
N VAL A 87 -17.92 1.85 -12.40
CA VAL A 87 -17.28 0.64 -11.86
C VAL A 87 -15.96 0.95 -11.16
N THR A 88 -15.30 2.05 -11.54
CA THR A 88 -13.97 2.41 -11.01
C THR A 88 -14.02 3.44 -9.88
N SER A 89 -15.09 4.22 -9.78
CA SER A 89 -15.16 5.30 -8.80
C SER A 89 -15.80 4.87 -7.49
N GLU A 90 -15.10 5.15 -6.38
CA GLU A 90 -15.63 5.00 -5.02
C GLU A 90 -16.48 6.21 -4.57
N THR A 91 -16.40 7.32 -5.30
CA THR A 91 -16.99 8.63 -4.92
C THR A 91 -18.07 9.10 -5.87
N TRP A 92 -18.35 8.36 -6.93
CA TRP A 92 -19.26 8.80 -7.97
C TRP A 92 -20.71 8.76 -7.50
N GLN A 93 -21.32 9.94 -7.46
CA GLN A 93 -22.70 10.16 -7.05
C GLN A 93 -23.50 10.72 -8.23
N PRO A 94 -24.07 9.86 -9.10
CA PRO A 94 -24.77 10.30 -10.30
C PRO A 94 -26.03 11.15 -10.03
N ARG A 95 -26.50 11.19 -8.77
CA ARG A 95 -27.68 11.94 -8.32
C ARG A 95 -27.37 13.08 -7.32
N ALA A 96 -26.10 13.44 -7.11
CA ALA A 96 -25.75 14.51 -6.17
C ALA A 96 -26.21 15.92 -6.60
N ARG A 97 -26.74 16.07 -7.82
CA ARG A 97 -27.22 17.34 -8.38
C ARG A 97 -28.74 17.40 -8.61
N ASP A 98 -29.49 16.39 -8.16
CA ASP A 98 -30.96 16.37 -8.24
C ASP A 98 -31.60 16.94 -6.97
#